data_AF-A0A961J4Q8-F1
#
_entry.id   AF-A0A961J4Q8-F1
#
_cell.length_a   1.000
_cell.length_b   1.000
_cell.length_c   1.000
_cell.angle_alpha   90.00
_cell.angle_beta   90.00
_cell.angle_gamma   90.00
#
_symmetry.space_group_name_H-M   'P 1'
#
loop_
_entity.id
_entity.type
_entity.pdbx_description
1 polymer ?
#
loop_
_entity_poly.entity_id
_entity_poly.type
_entity_poly.pdbx_seq_one_letter_code
_entity_poly.pdbx_strand_id
1 'polypeptide(L)' 'MSATDIVTGLAFVLVIEGLAYVLAPSLVERLLELLRAVPEETRRMMGLTMVVAGVAMLWAIYGM' A
#
# COMPACT_ATOMS: atom_id res chain seq x y z
N MET A 1 9.08 -1.21 18.67
CA MET A 1 8.28 -0.16 18.01
C MET A 1 7.75 0.79 19.04
N SER A 2 8.13 2.06 18.94
CA SER A 2 7.52 3.16 19.69
C SER A 2 6.22 3.61 19.00
N ALA A 3 5.36 4.33 19.72
CA ALA A 3 4.17 4.98 19.14
C ALA A 3 4.55 5.93 17.99
N THR A 4 5.72 6.57 18.09
CA THR A 4 6.24 7.47 17.05
C THR A 4 6.48 6.74 15.73
N ASP A 5 7.01 5.51 15.74
CA ASP A 5 7.31 4.74 14.52
C ASP A 5 6.03 4.46 13.71
N ILE A 6 4.94 4.14 14.41
CA ILE A 6 3.62 3.89 13.81
C ILE A 6 3.08 5.17 13.17
N VAL A 7 3.16 6.29 13.90
CA VAL A 7 2.69 7.59 13.40
C VAL A 7 3.52 8.05 12.21
N THR A 8 4.83 7.85 12.22
CA THR A 8 5.70 8.15 11.08
C THR A 8 5.35 7.31 9.87
N GLY A 9 5.14 6.00 10.04
CA GLY A 9 4.68 5.12 8.95
C GLY A 9 3.36 5.59 8.34
N LEU A 10 2.39 5.95 9.18
CA LEU A 10 1.11 6.50 8.72
C LEU A 10 1.27 7.83 7.98
N ALA A 11 2.11 8.73 8.49
CA ALA A 11 2.38 10.01 7.83
C ALA A 11 2.96 9.82 6.43
N PHE A 12 3.90 8.88 6.25
CA PHE A 12 4.44 8.56 4.93
C PHE A 12 3.38 8.00 3.98
N VAL A 13 2.51 7.11 4.44
CA VAL A 13 1.40 6.59 3.62
C VAL A 13 0.52 7.74 3.11
N LEU A 14 0.13 8.66 4.00
CA LEU A 14 -0.68 9.83 3.61
C LEU A 14 0.02 10.75 2.61
N VAL A 15 1.33 10.98 2.78
CA VAL A 15 2.13 11.77 1.83
C VAL A 15 2.17 11.09 0.47
N ILE A 16 2.48 9.80 0.42
CA ILE A 16 2.60 9.05 -0.84
C ILE A 16 1.25 8.98 -1.55
N GLU A 17 0.16 8.67 -0.84
CA GLU A 17 -1.18 8.65 -1.41
C GLU A 17 -1.61 10.04 -1.90
N GLY A 18 -1.42 11.08 -1.10
CA GLY A 18 -1.73 12.47 -1.47
C GLY A 18 -0.97 12.93 -2.71
N LEU A 19 0.32 12.57 -2.82
CA LEU A 19 1.13 12.87 -4.01
C LEU A 19 0.58 12.18 -5.26
N ALA A 20 0.14 10.93 -5.17
CA ALA A 20 -0.47 10.24 -6.30
C ALA A 20 -1.71 10.99 -6.80
N TYR A 21 -2.56 11.48 -5.90
CA TYR A 21 -3.74 12.27 -6.25
C TYR A 21 -3.42 13.65 -6.84
N VAL A 22 -2.41 14.36 -6.32
CA VAL A 22 -2.05 15.71 -6.79
C VAL A 22 -1.30 15.66 -8.13
N LEU A 23 -0.33 14.75 -8.26
CA LEU A 23 0.58 14.72 -9.41
C LEU A 23 0.02 13.94 -10.59
N ALA A 24 -0.76 12.88 -10.34
CA ALA A 24 -1.25 11.98 -11.38
C ALA A 24 -2.68 11.47 -11.13
N PRO A 25 -3.68 12.36 -10.99
CA PRO A 25 -5.06 11.95 -10.70
C PRO A 25 -5.63 10.98 -11.74
N SER A 26 -5.33 11.19 -13.04
CA SER A 26 -5.79 10.30 -14.12
C SER A 26 -5.17 8.90 -14.07
N LEU A 27 -3.96 8.76 -13.52
CA LEU A 27 -3.36 7.45 -13.28
C LEU A 27 -4.12 6.70 -12.20
N VAL A 28 -4.51 7.38 -11.12
CA VAL A 28 -5.30 6.78 -10.04
C VAL A 28 -6.65 6.29 -10.57
N GLU A 29 -7.37 7.11 -11.34
CA GLU A 29 -8.63 6.72 -11.98
C GLU A 29 -8.46 5.47 -12.85
N ARG A 30 -7.45 5.47 -13.73
CA ARG A 30 -7.18 4.32 -14.61
C ARG A 30 -6.82 3.06 -13.82
N LEU A 31 -6.04 3.17 -12.75
CA LEU A 31 -5.73 2.03 -11.89
C LEU A 31 -6.98 1.50 -11.19
N LEU A 32 -7.88 2.38 -10.74
CA LEU A 32 -9.15 1.98 -10.13
C LEU A 32 -10.07 1.28 -11.14
N GLU A 33 -10.12 1.75 -12.39
CA GLU A 33 -10.85 1.07 -13.47
C GLU A 33 -10.30 -0.33 -13.75
N LEU A 34 -8.97 -0.46 -13.84
CA LEU A 34 -8.32 -1.75 -14.01
C LEU A 34 -8.62 -2.68 -12.82
N LEU A 35 -8.54 -2.18 -11.59
CA LEU A 35 -8.87 -2.95 -10.39
C LEU A 35 -10.34 -3.37 -10.37
N ARG A 36 -11.27 -2.53 -10.83
CA ARG A 36 -12.70 -2.89 -10.93
C ARG A 36 -12.95 -4.03 -11.91
N ALA A 37 -12.15 -4.16 -12.96
CA ALA A 37 -12.24 -5.26 -13.91
C ALA A 37 -11.70 -6.59 -13.36
N VAL A 38 -10.98 -6.58 -12.24
CA VAL A 38 -10.41 -7.79 -11.61
C VAL A 38 -11.45 -8.48 -10.71
N PRO A 39 -11.62 -9.81 -10.82
CA PRO A 39 -12.49 -10.59 -9.93
C PRO A 39 -12.16 -10.35 -8.44
N GLU A 40 -13.18 -10.39 -7.59
CA GLU A 40 -13.02 -10.10 -6.15
C GLU A 40 -12.00 -11.03 -5.47
N GLU A 41 -12.04 -12.32 -5.78
CA GLU A 41 -11.09 -13.30 -5.24
C GLU A 41 -9.64 -12.95 -5.59
N THR A 42 -9.38 -12.59 -6.84
CA THR A 42 -8.05 -12.17 -7.29
C THR A 42 -7.61 -10.88 -6.59
N ARG A 43 -8.51 -9.90 -6.43
CA ARG A 43 -8.21 -8.68 -5.65
C ARG A 43 -7.84 -8.99 -4.20
N ARG A 44 -8.55 -9.91 -3.55
CA ARG A 44 -8.24 -10.35 -2.18
C ARG A 44 -6.87 -11.03 -2.12
N MET A 45 -6.55 -11.89 -3.07
CA MET A 45 -5.24 -12.56 -3.13
C MET A 45 -4.08 -11.60 -3.40
N MET A 46 -4.28 -10.59 -4.25
CA MET A 46 -3.30 -9.52 -4.46
C MET A 46 -3.04 -8.77 -3.14
N GLY A 47 -4.09 -8.36 -2.44
CA GLY A 47 -3.97 -7.69 -1.14
C GLY A 47 -3.25 -8.56 -0.10
N LEU A 48 -3.61 -9.85 0.00
CA LEU A 48 -2.94 -10.78 0.89
C LEU A 48 -1.44 -10.89 0.57
N THR A 49 -1.09 -11.01 -0.71
CA THR A 49 0.31 -11.11 -1.17
C THR A 49 1.10 -9.85 -0.79
N MET A 50 0.51 -8.66 -1.00
CA MET A 50 1.12 -7.39 -0.59
C MET A 50 1.35 -7.31 0.93
N VAL A 51 0.37 -7.72 1.74
CA VAL A 51 0.50 -7.74 3.21
C VAL A 51 1.60 -8.70 3.64
N VAL A 52 1.61 -9.93 3.12
CA VAL A 52 2.63 -10.94 3.46
C VAL A 52 4.02 -10.47 3.08
N ALA A 53 4.19 -9.90 1.88
CA ALA A 53 5.46 -9.35 1.43
C ALA A 53 5.94 -8.18 2.32
N GLY A 54 5.03 -7.27 2.69
CA GLY A 54 5.34 -6.15 3.58
C GLY A 54 5.79 -6.61 4.97
N VAL A 55 5.07 -7.58 5.57
CA VAL A 55 5.46 -8.17 6.86
C VAL A 55 6.79 -8.89 6.76
N ALA A 56 7.03 -9.67 5.70
CA ALA A 56 8.30 -10.34 5.47
C ALA A 56 9.47 -9.35 5.33
N MET A 57 9.25 -8.21 4.67
CA MET A 57 10.26 -7.15 4.55
C MET A 57 10.55 -6.48 5.88
N LEU A 58 9.52 -6.13 6.68
CA LEU A 58 9.70 -5.62 8.03
C LEU A 58 10.46 -6.61 8.91
N TRP A 59 10.13 -7.90 8.83
CA TRP A 59 10.84 -8.95 9.55
C TRP A 59 12.29 -9.06 9.11
N ALA A 60 12.60 -8.97 7.82
CA ALA A 60 13.97 -8.99 7.34
C ALA A 60 14.78 -7.77 7.81
N ILE A 61 14.17 -6.58 7.90
CA ILE A 61 14.85 -5.35 8.33
C ILE A 61 15.10 -5.33 9.85
N TYR A 62 14.14 -5.79 10.65
CA TYR A 62 14.16 -5.63 12.11
C TYR A 62 14.36 -6.93 12.90
N GLY A 63 14.29 -8.08 12.23
CA GLY A 63 14.33 -9.41 12.85
C GLY A 63 15.64 -10.18 12.69
N MET A 64 16.66 -9.57 12.06
CA MET A 64 18.04 -10.08 12.05
C MET A 64 18.87 -9.51 13.21
#